data_AF-A0A936DQB9-F1
#
_entry.id   AF-A0A936DQB9-F1
#
_cell.length_a   1.000
_cell.length_b   1.000
_cell.length_c   1.000
_cell.angle_alpha   90.00
_cell.angle_beta   90.00
_cell.angle_gamma   90.00
#
_symmetry.space_group_name_H-M   'P 1'
#
loop_
_entity.id
_entity.type
_entity.pdbx_description
1 polymer ?
#
loop_
_entity_poly.entity_id
_entity_poly.type
_entity_poly.pdbx_seq_one_letter_code
_entity_poly.pdbx_strand_id
1 'polypeptide(L)'
;MSMSASVSAFTTVGPQVNCGFRTTLNNPIQAALNAGHTELRLVGGATYTGSVVVNGSADVTLRGGFTDCTQAANNVLPSNPQASARGVRPLDAAMALAPAQNRRRVITLQSIELRPNLEQTPTGMGLWIAGLMDVRLERSRISGFNHAGNNGGGVLMFDGQLFLVSSEISNNRAQKGGGIYCSGGQVRLDPASRLLLNRAETIDSDGEGGGAYLQQCTFVSQGRVLPSTLGGTSGIIGNQAGAAGGGLYVIGGLTEIQGGPFCSDLTAPVCLPRLAIVGANSARIGGGVYASDGAELTFDFANLSANTATIEGGGMFLDQSTMRFGGLGSLYPNYDRNHCTESICEVMSGNRVRAANVDAGTGGAIRSVNSSITLADVLLDDNTSAVSDVFDMQFGSGLFQQVLVRNPDRPAPNPGLMAEFRPATVTIRRSTFVAEFPANRVSGEPTLLADPTRKRCSRS
;
A
#
# COMPACT_ATOMS: atom_id res chain seq x y z
N MET A 1 -36.16 -39.35 -16.31
CA MET A 1 -36.10 -37.88 -16.29
C MET A 1 -35.81 -37.45 -14.86
N SER A 2 -34.53 -37.28 -14.48
CA SER A 2 -34.22 -36.66 -13.20
C SER A 2 -34.43 -35.16 -13.37
N MET A 3 -35.41 -34.62 -12.65
CA MET A 3 -35.50 -33.18 -12.44
C MET A 3 -34.24 -32.77 -11.67
N SER A 4 -33.28 -32.17 -12.36
CA SER A 4 -32.25 -31.37 -11.70
C SER A 4 -32.97 -30.20 -11.05
N ALA A 5 -33.30 -30.33 -9.76
CA ALA A 5 -33.80 -29.20 -8.97
C ALA A 5 -32.79 -28.06 -9.15
N SER A 6 -33.24 -26.93 -9.69
CA SER A 6 -32.37 -25.77 -9.86
C SER A 6 -31.89 -25.36 -8.47
N VAL A 7 -30.62 -25.60 -8.18
CA VAL A 7 -30.01 -25.13 -6.94
C VAL A 7 -30.22 -23.61 -6.92
N SER A 8 -30.87 -23.13 -5.86
CA SER A 8 -31.01 -21.70 -5.61
C SER A 8 -29.65 -21.02 -5.78
N ALA A 9 -29.57 -19.95 -6.57
CA ALA A 9 -28.31 -19.25 -6.85
C ALA A 9 -27.63 -18.77 -5.55
N PHE A 10 -28.42 -18.51 -4.49
CA PHE A 10 -27.92 -18.14 -3.17
C PHE A 10 -28.27 -19.14 -2.07
N THR A 11 -27.52 -19.09 -0.97
CA THR A 11 -27.87 -19.76 0.30
C THR A 11 -27.47 -18.91 1.51
N THR A 12 -28.07 -19.20 2.67
CA THR A 12 -27.78 -18.52 3.94
C THR A 12 -26.91 -19.39 4.84
N VAL A 13 -25.92 -18.78 5.50
CA VAL A 13 -24.98 -19.48 6.36
C VAL A 13 -24.91 -18.80 7.73
N GLY A 14 -25.23 -19.50 8.81
CA GLY A 14 -25.27 -18.86 10.14
C GLY A 14 -25.63 -19.81 11.29
N PRO A 15 -25.71 -19.33 12.53
CA PRO A 15 -26.00 -20.16 13.70
C PRO A 15 -27.48 -20.55 13.83
N GLN A 16 -28.40 -19.77 13.27
CA GLN A 16 -29.84 -19.98 13.45
C GLN A 16 -30.33 -21.28 12.77
N VAL A 17 -31.42 -21.82 13.31
CA VAL A 17 -32.04 -23.06 12.80
C VAL A 17 -32.62 -22.92 11.38
N ASN A 18 -32.95 -21.69 10.97
CA ASN A 18 -33.51 -21.37 9.66
C ASN A 18 -32.44 -21.05 8.59
N CYS A 19 -31.15 -21.19 8.91
CA CYS A 19 -30.09 -21.06 7.92
C CYS A 19 -30.04 -22.29 7.01
N GLY A 20 -29.74 -22.08 5.72
CA GLY A 20 -29.52 -23.19 4.78
C GLY A 20 -28.32 -24.06 5.19
N PHE A 21 -27.24 -23.43 5.65
CA PHE A 21 -26.07 -24.09 6.21
C PHE A 21 -25.77 -23.55 7.61
N ARG A 22 -25.67 -24.44 8.60
CA ARG A 22 -25.56 -24.04 10.01
C ARG A 22 -24.11 -24.08 10.49
N THR A 23 -23.73 -23.20 11.41
CA THR A 23 -22.38 -23.19 12.02
C THR A 23 -22.07 -24.42 12.88
N THR A 24 -23.06 -25.27 13.16
CA THR A 24 -22.86 -26.60 13.76
C THR A 24 -22.20 -27.59 12.79
N LEU A 25 -22.25 -27.33 11.47
CA LEU A 25 -21.53 -28.12 10.49
C LEU A 25 -20.04 -27.77 10.54
N ASN A 26 -19.19 -28.77 10.35
CA ASN A 26 -17.77 -28.51 10.10
C ASN A 26 -17.62 -27.78 8.75
N ASN A 27 -17.10 -26.55 8.78
CA ASN A 27 -16.87 -25.72 7.60
C ASN A 27 -18.13 -25.52 6.71
N PRO A 28 -19.15 -24.80 7.21
CA PRO A 28 -20.43 -24.65 6.52
C PRO A 28 -20.32 -23.86 5.20
N ILE A 29 -19.32 -23.00 5.07
CA ILE A 29 -19.05 -22.25 3.84
C ILE A 29 -18.59 -23.20 2.74
N GLN A 30 -17.63 -24.10 3.03
CA GLN A 30 -17.21 -25.10 2.05
C GLN A 30 -18.36 -26.05 1.69
N ALA A 31 -19.17 -26.46 2.68
CA ALA A 31 -20.33 -27.31 2.41
C ALA A 31 -21.33 -26.65 1.45
N ALA A 32 -21.60 -25.35 1.62
CA ALA A 32 -22.46 -24.57 0.72
C ALA A 32 -21.90 -24.48 -0.71
N LEU A 33 -20.59 -24.24 -0.85
CA LEU A 33 -19.92 -24.21 -2.16
C LEU A 33 -19.95 -25.59 -2.83
N ASN A 34 -19.71 -26.66 -2.07
CA ASN A 34 -19.77 -28.04 -2.57
C ASN A 34 -21.19 -28.44 -3.02
N ALA A 35 -22.22 -27.84 -2.43
CA ALA A 35 -23.61 -28.02 -2.85
C ALA A 35 -23.97 -27.23 -4.14
N GLY A 36 -23.02 -26.46 -4.70
CA GLY A 36 -23.18 -25.74 -5.96
C GLY A 36 -23.70 -24.31 -5.82
N HIS A 37 -23.81 -23.77 -4.60
CA HIS A 37 -24.21 -22.37 -4.41
C HIS A 37 -23.05 -21.42 -4.76
N THR A 38 -23.38 -20.32 -5.43
CA THR A 38 -22.40 -19.31 -5.88
C THR A 38 -22.52 -17.99 -5.11
N GLU A 39 -23.69 -17.67 -4.56
CA GLU A 39 -23.85 -16.60 -3.58
C GLU A 39 -24.09 -17.16 -2.17
N LEU A 40 -23.22 -16.82 -1.24
CA LEU A 40 -23.36 -17.20 0.17
C LEU A 40 -23.60 -15.93 0.99
N ARG A 41 -24.68 -15.91 1.77
CA ARG A 41 -25.04 -14.80 2.65
C ARG A 41 -24.84 -15.21 4.11
N LEU A 42 -23.88 -14.58 4.76
CA LEU A 42 -23.35 -14.97 6.06
C LEU A 42 -23.84 -14.02 7.15
N VAL A 43 -24.27 -14.60 8.26
CA VAL A 43 -24.59 -13.84 9.47
C VAL A 43 -23.32 -13.14 9.99
N GLY A 44 -23.45 -11.85 10.25
CA GLY A 44 -22.39 -11.00 10.79
C GLY A 44 -22.09 -11.32 12.25
N GLY A 45 -20.84 -11.09 12.68
CA GLY A 45 -20.40 -11.38 14.05
C GLY A 45 -20.30 -12.87 14.41
N ALA A 46 -20.75 -13.77 13.54
CA ALA A 46 -20.49 -15.20 13.65
C ALA A 46 -19.06 -15.54 13.21
N THR A 47 -18.48 -16.55 13.86
CA THR A 47 -17.18 -17.12 13.46
C THR A 47 -17.40 -18.41 12.69
N TYR A 48 -16.78 -18.52 11.53
CA TYR A 48 -16.82 -19.69 10.66
C TYR A 48 -15.44 -20.36 10.62
N THR A 49 -15.39 -21.65 10.91
CA THR A 49 -14.13 -22.40 11.01
C THR A 49 -13.84 -23.21 9.73
N GLY A 50 -12.55 -23.46 9.48
CA GLY A 50 -12.07 -24.32 8.39
C GLY A 50 -11.65 -23.56 7.14
N SER A 51 -10.79 -24.15 6.31
CA SER A 51 -10.23 -23.59 5.06
C SER A 51 -11.22 -23.71 3.88
N VAL A 52 -11.23 -22.77 2.94
CA VAL A 52 -12.23 -22.71 1.86
C VAL A 52 -11.46 -22.73 0.56
N VAL A 53 -11.82 -23.69 -0.28
CA VAL A 53 -11.26 -23.88 -1.60
C VAL A 53 -12.38 -23.59 -2.59
N VAL A 54 -12.17 -22.56 -3.40
CA VAL A 54 -13.12 -22.17 -4.43
C VAL A 54 -12.62 -22.67 -5.79
N ASN A 55 -13.16 -23.81 -6.22
CA ASN A 55 -12.88 -24.42 -7.51
C ASN A 55 -13.97 -24.10 -8.55
N GLY A 56 -13.75 -24.55 -9.78
CA GLY A 56 -14.72 -24.44 -10.87
C GLY A 56 -14.65 -23.11 -11.62
N SER A 57 -15.64 -22.90 -12.49
CA SER A 57 -15.68 -21.76 -13.43
C SER A 57 -16.64 -20.64 -13.04
N ALA A 58 -17.47 -20.84 -12.02
CA ALA A 58 -18.49 -19.89 -11.61
C ALA A 58 -17.89 -18.69 -10.88
N ASP A 59 -18.51 -17.53 -11.04
CA ASP A 59 -18.26 -16.38 -10.15
C ASP A 59 -18.83 -16.71 -8.76
N VAL A 60 -18.16 -16.28 -7.70
CA VAL A 60 -18.56 -16.61 -6.32
C VAL A 60 -18.58 -15.34 -5.47
N THR A 61 -19.67 -15.15 -4.72
CA THR A 61 -19.86 -13.98 -3.88
C THR A 61 -20.16 -14.42 -2.44
N LEU A 62 -19.31 -14.02 -1.50
CA LEU A 62 -19.54 -14.19 -0.07
C LEU A 62 -19.89 -12.83 0.52
N ARG A 63 -21.06 -12.73 1.13
CA ARG A 63 -21.60 -11.48 1.67
C ARG A 63 -21.86 -11.67 3.15
N GLY A 64 -21.04 -11.04 3.98
CA GLY A 64 -21.19 -11.04 5.44
C GLY A 64 -22.02 -9.86 5.93
N GLY A 65 -22.28 -9.85 7.24
CA GLY A 65 -22.88 -8.69 7.90
C GLY A 65 -24.39 -8.72 8.09
N PHE A 66 -25.07 -9.80 7.70
CA PHE A 66 -26.50 -9.94 7.96
C PHE A 66 -26.78 -10.20 9.43
N THR A 67 -27.81 -9.59 10.01
CA THR A 67 -28.15 -9.79 11.43
C THR A 67 -28.56 -11.23 11.75
N ASP A 68 -29.29 -11.86 10.84
CA ASP A 68 -29.73 -13.24 10.94
C ASP A 68 -30.00 -13.86 9.57
N CYS A 69 -30.32 -15.16 9.53
CA CYS A 69 -30.61 -15.86 8.28
C CYS A 69 -31.93 -15.46 7.62
N THR A 70 -32.87 -14.83 8.34
CA THR A 70 -34.08 -14.25 7.76
C THR A 70 -33.73 -13.00 6.95
N GLN A 71 -32.95 -12.08 7.53
CA GLN A 71 -32.46 -10.88 6.86
C GLN A 71 -31.50 -11.25 5.72
N ALA A 72 -30.66 -12.27 5.89
CA ALA A 72 -29.83 -12.81 4.83
C ALA A 72 -30.67 -13.34 3.65
N ALA A 73 -31.73 -14.10 3.92
CA ALA A 73 -32.64 -14.59 2.88
C ALA A 73 -33.32 -13.43 2.13
N ASN A 74 -33.72 -12.39 2.86
CA ASN A 74 -34.35 -11.18 2.32
C ASN A 74 -33.37 -10.16 1.73
N ASN A 75 -32.06 -10.42 1.80
CA ASN A 75 -31.01 -9.50 1.35
C ASN A 75 -31.03 -8.12 2.04
N VAL A 76 -31.33 -8.06 3.33
CA VAL A 76 -31.40 -6.81 4.11
C VAL A 76 -30.19 -6.74 5.03
N LEU A 77 -29.29 -5.80 4.78
CA LEU A 77 -28.16 -5.51 5.68
C LEU A 77 -28.58 -4.51 6.76
N PRO A 78 -28.09 -4.65 8.00
CA PRO A 78 -28.26 -3.61 9.03
C PRO A 78 -27.47 -2.35 8.68
N SER A 79 -27.77 -1.24 9.34
CA SER A 79 -27.07 0.04 9.15
C SER A 79 -25.56 -0.04 9.42
N ASN A 80 -25.15 -0.90 10.36
CA ASN A 80 -23.76 -1.17 10.72
C ASN A 80 -23.46 -2.70 10.66
N PRO A 81 -23.18 -3.25 9.47
CA PRO A 81 -22.89 -4.68 9.31
C PRO A 81 -21.60 -5.08 10.04
N GLN A 82 -21.69 -6.09 10.89
CA GLN A 82 -20.52 -6.70 11.54
C GLN A 82 -19.90 -7.73 10.61
N ALA A 83 -18.60 -7.65 10.34
CA ALA A 83 -17.96 -8.61 9.44
C ALA A 83 -18.13 -10.06 9.95
N SER A 84 -18.31 -11.00 9.02
CA SER A 84 -18.29 -12.42 9.32
C SER A 84 -16.84 -12.87 9.47
N ALA A 85 -16.46 -13.36 10.65
CA ALA A 85 -15.09 -13.73 10.95
C ALA A 85 -14.81 -15.16 10.52
N ARG A 86 -13.67 -15.39 9.89
CA ARG A 86 -13.31 -16.72 9.41
C ARG A 86 -11.87 -17.04 9.69
N GLY A 87 -11.64 -18.13 10.42
CA GLY A 87 -10.29 -18.60 10.71
C GLY A 87 -9.98 -20.05 10.40
N VAL A 88 -8.68 -20.29 10.40
CA VAL A 88 -8.02 -21.32 9.61
C VAL A 88 -7.30 -22.33 10.51
N ARG A 89 -7.00 -23.49 9.93
CA ARG A 89 -6.07 -24.49 10.48
C ARG A 89 -4.61 -24.04 10.21
N PRO A 90 -3.61 -24.61 10.91
CA PRO A 90 -2.20 -24.34 10.62
C PRO A 90 -1.84 -24.62 9.15
N LEU A 91 -0.99 -23.76 8.59
CA LEU A 91 -0.28 -23.92 7.30
C LEU A 91 -1.08 -23.90 5.99
N ASP A 92 -2.42 -23.96 6.02
CA ASP A 92 -3.27 -23.78 4.84
C ASP A 92 -3.70 -22.31 4.65
N ALA A 93 -3.96 -21.91 3.40
CA ALA A 93 -4.62 -20.63 3.13
C ALA A 93 -6.02 -20.58 3.78
N ALA A 94 -6.41 -19.43 4.34
CA ALA A 94 -7.81 -19.25 4.77
C ALA A 94 -8.71 -19.50 3.57
N MET A 95 -8.45 -18.82 2.47
CA MET A 95 -9.17 -19.05 1.23
C MET A 95 -8.19 -19.29 0.09
N ALA A 96 -8.34 -20.43 -0.58
CA ALA A 96 -7.60 -20.76 -1.79
C ALA A 96 -8.54 -20.64 -2.99
N LEU A 97 -8.15 -19.82 -3.96
CA LEU A 97 -8.91 -19.55 -5.17
C LEU A 97 -8.19 -20.14 -6.36
N ALA A 98 -8.83 -21.10 -7.02
CA ALA A 98 -8.30 -21.72 -8.23
C ALA A 98 -8.81 -21.00 -9.50
N PRO A 99 -7.96 -20.83 -10.52
CA PRO A 99 -8.35 -20.22 -11.78
C PRO A 99 -9.36 -21.09 -12.54
N ALA A 100 -10.17 -20.45 -13.38
CA ALA A 100 -11.02 -21.16 -14.33
C ALA A 100 -10.27 -21.35 -15.66
N GLN A 101 -10.43 -22.51 -16.29
CA GLN A 101 -9.65 -22.91 -17.47
C GLN A 101 -9.84 -21.98 -18.68
N ASN A 102 -11.05 -21.42 -18.87
CA ASN A 102 -11.40 -20.70 -20.10
C ASN A 102 -12.03 -19.32 -19.85
N ARG A 103 -11.89 -18.77 -18.63
CA ARG A 103 -12.35 -17.42 -18.35
C ARG A 103 -11.68 -16.83 -17.12
N ARG A 104 -11.66 -15.50 -17.10
CA ARG A 104 -11.41 -14.72 -15.90
C ARG A 104 -12.70 -14.69 -15.06
N ARG A 105 -12.69 -15.37 -13.92
CA ARG A 105 -13.83 -15.38 -12.97
C ARG A 105 -13.71 -14.27 -11.95
N VAL A 106 -14.82 -13.87 -11.36
CA VAL A 106 -14.90 -12.83 -10.32
C VAL A 106 -15.25 -13.49 -8.98
N ILE A 107 -14.41 -13.25 -7.98
CA ILE A 107 -14.64 -13.64 -6.58
C ILE A 107 -14.82 -12.37 -5.76
N THR A 108 -15.98 -12.23 -5.12
CA THR A 108 -16.29 -11.04 -4.30
C THR A 108 -16.45 -11.44 -2.83
N LEU A 109 -15.66 -10.82 -1.96
CA LEU A 109 -15.78 -10.91 -0.52
C LEU A 109 -16.26 -9.55 0.01
N GLN A 110 -17.54 -9.50 0.39
CA GLN A 110 -18.18 -8.29 0.89
C GLN A 110 -18.44 -8.40 2.38
N SER A 111 -17.92 -7.46 3.18
CA SER A 111 -18.07 -7.45 4.64
C SER A 111 -17.62 -8.76 5.30
N ILE A 112 -16.48 -9.28 4.83
CA ILE A 112 -15.84 -10.49 5.33
C ILE A 112 -14.55 -10.13 6.06
N GLU A 113 -14.30 -10.77 7.20
CA GLU A 113 -13.01 -10.73 7.87
C GLU A 113 -12.34 -12.10 7.79
N LEU A 114 -11.24 -12.18 7.05
CA LEU A 114 -10.33 -13.32 7.10
C LEU A 114 -9.33 -13.06 8.22
N ARG A 115 -9.30 -13.93 9.23
CA ARG A 115 -8.34 -13.86 10.34
C ARG A 115 -8.10 -15.24 10.94
N PRO A 116 -6.94 -15.55 11.53
CA PRO A 116 -6.77 -16.85 12.18
C PRO A 116 -7.72 -17.02 13.38
N ASN A 117 -8.05 -18.28 13.72
CA ASN A 117 -8.98 -18.59 14.83
C ASN A 117 -8.32 -18.54 16.21
N LEU A 118 -7.00 -18.65 16.30
CA LEU A 118 -6.24 -18.78 17.54
C LEU A 118 -4.85 -18.18 17.34
N GLU A 119 -4.18 -17.79 18.43
CA GLU A 119 -2.78 -17.32 18.51
C GLU A 119 -1.74 -18.38 18.10
N GLN A 120 -2.06 -19.24 17.14
CA GLN A 120 -1.15 -20.28 16.67
C GLN A 120 -0.09 -19.67 15.78
N THR A 121 1.17 -19.70 16.22
CA THR A 121 2.32 -19.35 15.39
C THR A 121 3.01 -20.64 14.93
N PRO A 122 3.22 -20.88 13.62
CA PRO A 122 2.82 -20.07 12.46
C PRO A 122 1.40 -20.36 11.98
N THR A 123 0.73 -19.35 11.41
CA THR A 123 -0.53 -19.55 10.66
C THR A 123 -0.25 -19.72 9.16
N GLY A 124 -1.23 -20.16 8.39
CA GLY A 124 -1.12 -20.09 6.93
C GLY A 124 -1.33 -18.65 6.41
N MET A 125 -1.43 -18.51 5.09
CA MET A 125 -1.77 -17.23 4.46
C MET A 125 -3.27 -16.92 4.56
N GLY A 126 -3.65 -15.65 4.42
CA GLY A 126 -5.07 -15.27 4.41
C GLY A 126 -5.78 -15.68 3.13
N LEU A 127 -5.29 -15.21 1.99
CA LEU A 127 -5.92 -15.41 0.69
C LEU A 127 -4.88 -15.82 -0.33
N TRP A 128 -5.13 -16.94 -1.02
CA TRP A 128 -4.31 -17.40 -2.12
C TRP A 128 -5.07 -17.27 -3.45
N ILE A 129 -4.51 -16.47 -4.36
CA ILE A 129 -5.00 -16.25 -5.72
C ILE A 129 -4.01 -16.92 -6.68
N ALA A 130 -4.34 -18.11 -7.17
CA ALA A 130 -3.39 -18.98 -7.88
C ALA A 130 -3.31 -18.76 -9.41
N GLY A 131 -3.95 -17.73 -9.96
CA GLY A 131 -3.90 -17.45 -11.40
C GLY A 131 -4.86 -16.36 -11.86
N LEU A 132 -5.12 -16.32 -13.16
CA LEU A 132 -5.94 -15.32 -13.85
C LEU A 132 -7.40 -15.29 -13.35
N MET A 133 -7.69 -14.38 -12.43
CA MET A 133 -9.04 -14.09 -11.92
C MET A 133 -9.11 -12.68 -11.33
N ASP A 134 -10.32 -12.22 -11.06
CA ASP A 134 -10.57 -10.96 -10.35
C ASP A 134 -11.08 -11.25 -8.95
N VAL A 135 -10.40 -10.70 -7.94
CA VAL A 135 -10.82 -10.80 -6.56
C VAL A 135 -11.10 -9.41 -6.03
N ARG A 136 -12.30 -9.24 -5.46
CA ARG A 136 -12.79 -7.97 -4.92
C ARG A 136 -13.02 -8.11 -3.43
N LEU A 137 -12.29 -7.32 -2.65
CA LEU A 137 -12.53 -7.16 -1.22
C LEU A 137 -13.33 -5.87 -1.03
N GLU A 138 -14.57 -5.97 -0.59
CA GLU A 138 -15.47 -4.82 -0.43
C GLU A 138 -15.87 -4.66 1.03
N ARG A 139 -15.37 -3.61 1.70
CA ARG A 139 -15.54 -3.42 3.16
C ARG A 139 -15.09 -4.64 3.96
N SER A 140 -14.01 -5.27 3.51
CA SER A 140 -13.50 -6.53 4.04
C SER A 140 -12.13 -6.32 4.66
N ARG A 141 -11.73 -7.25 5.54
CA ARG A 141 -10.43 -7.22 6.23
C ARG A 141 -9.72 -8.56 6.10
N ILE A 142 -8.41 -8.52 5.87
CA ILE A 142 -7.51 -9.67 6.00
C ILE A 142 -6.46 -9.32 7.05
N SER A 143 -6.45 -10.04 8.17
CA SER A 143 -5.57 -9.67 9.28
C SER A 143 -5.11 -10.81 10.16
N GLY A 144 -3.92 -10.64 10.75
CA GLY A 144 -3.36 -11.53 11.76
C GLY A 144 -2.70 -12.80 11.20
N PHE A 145 -2.59 -12.95 9.88
CA PHE A 145 -1.91 -14.10 9.29
C PHE A 145 -0.40 -13.96 9.42
N ASN A 146 0.30 -15.06 9.65
CA ASN A 146 1.74 -15.13 9.87
C ASN A 146 2.28 -16.39 9.21
N HIS A 147 2.70 -16.26 7.96
CA HIS A 147 3.25 -17.34 7.16
C HIS A 147 4.78 -17.34 7.23
N ALA A 148 5.31 -17.72 8.40
CA ALA A 148 6.75 -17.76 8.65
C ALA A 148 7.46 -18.64 7.61
N GLY A 149 8.47 -18.07 6.93
CA GLY A 149 9.32 -18.76 5.96
C GLY A 149 8.80 -18.78 4.51
N ASN A 150 7.67 -18.14 4.22
CA ASN A 150 7.06 -18.14 2.88
C ASN A 150 6.52 -16.75 2.50
N ASN A 151 5.94 -16.64 1.31
CA ASN A 151 5.43 -15.41 0.70
C ASN A 151 3.95 -15.14 1.05
N GLY A 152 3.59 -13.87 1.18
CA GLY A 152 2.19 -13.41 1.18
C GLY A 152 1.44 -13.72 2.46
N GLY A 153 1.72 -12.98 3.53
CA GLY A 153 1.09 -13.23 4.84
C GLY A 153 -0.42 -13.04 4.77
N GLY A 154 -0.85 -11.85 4.36
CA GLY A 154 -2.27 -11.58 4.09
C GLY A 154 -2.73 -12.20 2.77
N VAL A 155 -2.07 -11.84 1.67
CA VAL A 155 -2.41 -12.30 0.32
C VAL A 155 -1.19 -12.82 -0.42
N LEU A 156 -1.32 -13.99 -1.02
CA LEU A 156 -0.40 -14.54 -2.01
C LEU A 156 -1.09 -14.55 -3.38
N MET A 157 -0.53 -13.85 -4.37
CA MET A 157 -1.15 -13.71 -5.68
C MET A 157 -0.16 -13.97 -6.83
N PHE A 158 -0.60 -14.79 -7.78
CA PHE A 158 0.06 -15.05 -9.07
C PHE A 158 -0.91 -14.71 -10.21
N ASP A 159 -0.51 -13.81 -11.11
CA ASP A 159 -1.19 -13.39 -12.35
C ASP A 159 -2.63 -12.83 -12.21
N GLY A 160 -3.23 -12.91 -11.03
CA GLY A 160 -4.58 -12.41 -10.74
C GLY A 160 -4.66 -10.89 -10.60
N GLN A 161 -5.88 -10.41 -10.37
CA GLN A 161 -6.15 -9.04 -9.97
C GLN A 161 -6.83 -9.00 -8.62
N LEU A 162 -6.33 -8.14 -7.74
CA LEU A 162 -6.89 -7.88 -6.43
C LEU A 162 -7.33 -6.43 -6.33
N PHE A 163 -8.62 -6.24 -6.06
CA PHE A 163 -9.24 -4.93 -5.87
C PHE A 163 -9.67 -4.77 -4.41
N LEU A 164 -9.08 -3.81 -3.72
CA LEU A 164 -9.53 -3.39 -2.39
C LEU A 164 -10.45 -2.18 -2.54
N VAL A 165 -11.68 -2.32 -2.07
CA VAL A 165 -12.70 -1.27 -2.04
C VAL A 165 -13.13 -1.05 -0.60
N SER A 166 -12.70 0.05 0.00
CA SER A 166 -12.90 0.36 1.41
C SER A 166 -12.45 -0.78 2.33
N SER A 167 -11.35 -1.44 1.98
CA SER A 167 -10.89 -2.70 2.60
C SER A 167 -9.50 -2.56 3.20
N GLU A 168 -9.16 -3.47 4.11
CA GLU A 168 -7.92 -3.41 4.87
C GLU A 168 -7.16 -4.75 4.82
N ILE A 169 -5.85 -4.67 4.57
CA ILE A 169 -4.92 -5.77 4.81
C ILE A 169 -3.96 -5.31 5.89
N SER A 170 -4.04 -5.91 7.08
CA SER A 170 -3.31 -5.42 8.25
C SER A 170 -2.77 -6.47 9.20
N ASN A 171 -1.69 -6.12 9.91
CA ASN A 171 -1.10 -7.00 10.93
C ASN A 171 -0.78 -8.41 10.41
N ASN A 172 -0.43 -8.53 9.14
CA ASN A 172 0.01 -9.79 8.56
C ASN A 172 1.54 -9.87 8.51
N ARG A 173 2.07 -11.08 8.55
CA ARG A 173 3.50 -11.37 8.57
C ARG A 173 3.88 -12.45 7.56
N ALA A 174 4.98 -12.26 6.84
CA ALA A 174 5.57 -13.23 5.92
C ALA A 174 7.06 -12.94 5.70
N GLN A 175 7.78 -13.79 4.97
CA GLN A 175 9.16 -13.47 4.53
C GLN A 175 9.14 -12.38 3.46
N LYS A 176 8.27 -12.52 2.46
CA LYS A 176 8.06 -11.52 1.40
C LYS A 176 6.60 -11.14 1.33
N GLY A 177 6.32 -9.85 1.30
CA GLY A 177 4.94 -9.36 1.20
C GLY A 177 4.17 -9.64 2.48
N GLY A 178 4.53 -8.96 3.57
CA GLY A 178 3.86 -9.13 4.87
C GLY A 178 2.34 -9.02 4.72
N GLY A 179 1.89 -7.97 4.03
CA GLY A 179 0.50 -7.80 3.61
C GLY A 179 0.21 -8.58 2.32
N ILE A 180 0.87 -8.20 1.23
CA ILE A 180 0.62 -8.76 -0.11
C ILE A 180 1.92 -9.22 -0.76
N TYR A 181 1.94 -10.45 -1.26
CA TYR A 181 2.88 -10.86 -2.30
C TYR A 181 2.15 -10.92 -3.65
N CYS A 182 2.72 -10.27 -4.65
CA CYS A 182 2.22 -10.27 -6.02
C CYS A 182 3.34 -10.66 -6.99
N SER A 183 3.03 -11.57 -7.92
CA SER A 183 3.84 -11.89 -9.09
C SER A 183 3.00 -11.84 -10.36
N GLY A 184 3.38 -11.00 -11.34
CA GLY A 184 2.75 -10.94 -12.68
C GLY A 184 1.31 -10.40 -12.73
N GLY A 185 0.75 -9.94 -11.61
CA GLY A 185 -0.66 -9.54 -11.48
C GLY A 185 -0.89 -8.04 -11.28
N GLN A 186 -2.10 -7.67 -10.85
CA GLN A 186 -2.44 -6.30 -10.47
C GLN A 186 -3.01 -6.22 -9.05
N VAL A 187 -2.58 -5.21 -8.29
CA VAL A 187 -3.21 -4.84 -7.03
C VAL A 187 -3.70 -3.40 -7.14
N ARG A 188 -4.96 -3.16 -6.78
CA ARG A 188 -5.53 -1.81 -6.77
C ARG A 188 -6.22 -1.50 -5.44
N LEU A 189 -5.83 -0.40 -4.82
CA LEU A 189 -6.42 0.15 -3.61
C LEU A 189 -7.27 1.37 -3.97
N ASP A 190 -8.52 1.37 -3.54
CA ASP A 190 -9.36 2.56 -3.59
C ASP A 190 -8.96 3.59 -2.50
N PRO A 191 -9.51 4.82 -2.55
CA PRO A 191 -9.22 5.88 -1.58
C PRO A 191 -9.45 5.51 -0.11
N ALA A 192 -10.31 4.53 0.16
CA ALA A 192 -10.68 4.12 1.51
C ALA A 192 -9.94 2.86 1.97
N SER A 193 -9.06 2.31 1.13
CA SER A 193 -8.34 1.07 1.40
C SER A 193 -6.96 1.30 1.99
N ARG A 194 -6.42 0.29 2.69
CA ARG A 194 -5.15 0.44 3.39
C ARG A 194 -4.34 -0.86 3.51
N LEU A 195 -3.01 -0.70 3.43
CA LEU A 195 -2.02 -1.68 3.88
C LEU A 195 -1.41 -1.15 5.17
N LEU A 196 -1.73 -1.79 6.29
CA LEU A 196 -1.46 -1.23 7.61
C LEU A 196 -0.71 -2.21 8.52
N LEU A 197 0.43 -1.80 9.07
CA LEU A 197 1.14 -2.55 10.12
C LEU A 197 1.50 -4.00 9.74
N ASN A 198 1.68 -4.29 8.45
CA ASN A 198 2.15 -5.58 7.99
C ASN A 198 3.67 -5.67 8.13
N ARG A 199 4.21 -6.89 8.31
CA ARG A 199 5.62 -7.12 8.57
C ARG A 199 6.22 -8.18 7.64
N ALA A 200 7.32 -7.85 7.00
CA ALA A 200 8.14 -8.79 6.24
C ALA A 200 9.39 -9.13 7.04
N GLU A 201 9.39 -10.26 7.73
CA GLU A 201 10.49 -10.71 8.58
C GLU A 201 10.41 -12.23 8.82
N THR A 202 11.57 -12.88 8.94
CA THR A 202 11.66 -14.24 9.46
C THR A 202 12.66 -14.30 10.60
N ILE A 203 12.76 -15.46 11.26
CA ILE A 203 13.73 -15.68 12.33
C ILE A 203 15.17 -15.74 11.77
N ASP A 204 15.34 -16.18 10.51
CA ASP A 204 16.64 -16.55 9.93
C ASP A 204 17.03 -15.74 8.68
N SER A 205 16.15 -14.88 8.18
CA SER A 205 16.42 -13.99 7.04
C SER A 205 15.71 -12.66 7.18
N ASP A 206 16.33 -11.64 6.62
CA ASP A 206 15.67 -10.35 6.42
C ASP A 206 14.52 -10.50 5.42
N GLY A 207 13.37 -9.90 5.73
CA GLY A 207 12.18 -9.94 4.86
C GLY A 207 12.02 -8.70 3.99
N GLU A 208 11.25 -8.81 2.91
CA GLU A 208 11.10 -7.78 1.88
C GLU A 208 9.62 -7.41 1.67
N GLY A 209 9.33 -6.13 1.52
CA GLY A 209 7.96 -5.67 1.21
C GLY A 209 7.01 -5.83 2.38
N GLY A 210 7.19 -5.02 3.43
CA GLY A 210 6.38 -5.10 4.64
C GLY A 210 4.89 -4.97 4.34
N GLY A 211 4.50 -3.93 3.60
CA GLY A 211 3.15 -3.76 3.08
C GLY A 211 2.91 -4.67 1.87
N ALA A 212 3.72 -4.52 0.83
CA ALA A 212 3.65 -5.38 -0.36
C ALA A 212 5.02 -5.67 -0.98
N TYR A 213 5.16 -6.91 -1.47
CA TYR A 213 6.22 -7.35 -2.36
C TYR A 213 5.63 -7.52 -3.76
N LEU A 214 6.18 -6.80 -4.74
CA LEU A 214 5.63 -6.64 -6.08
C LEU A 214 6.69 -7.06 -7.10
N GLN A 215 6.52 -8.24 -7.70
CA GLN A 215 7.40 -8.74 -8.75
C GLN A 215 6.66 -8.70 -10.09
N GLN A 216 7.11 -7.85 -11.02
CA GLN A 216 6.48 -7.68 -12.33
C GLN A 216 4.97 -7.40 -12.21
N CYS A 217 4.56 -6.69 -11.15
CA CYS A 217 3.17 -6.38 -10.88
C CYS A 217 2.84 -4.94 -11.22
N THR A 218 1.58 -4.72 -11.59
CA THR A 218 1.01 -3.37 -11.61
C THR A 218 0.36 -3.10 -10.26
N PHE A 219 0.84 -2.10 -9.53
CA PHE A 219 0.29 -1.68 -8.25
C PHE A 219 -0.26 -0.27 -8.36
N VAL A 220 -1.52 -0.07 -8.02
CA VAL A 220 -2.18 1.23 -8.05
C VAL A 220 -2.78 1.53 -6.68
N SER A 221 -2.37 2.63 -6.06
CA SER A 221 -2.96 3.11 -4.81
C SER A 221 -3.57 4.49 -5.02
N GLN A 222 -4.88 4.57 -4.82
CA GLN A 222 -5.61 5.83 -4.90
C GLN A 222 -5.58 6.54 -3.54
N GLY A 223 -5.35 7.85 -3.57
CA GLY A 223 -5.30 8.65 -2.36
C GLY A 223 -6.65 8.82 -1.70
N ARG A 224 -6.62 9.03 -0.39
CA ARG A 224 -7.82 9.23 0.42
C ARG A 224 -8.51 10.55 0.09
N VAL A 225 -9.82 10.61 0.27
CA VAL A 225 -10.59 11.86 0.16
C VAL A 225 -10.30 12.75 1.38
N LEU A 226 -10.10 14.05 1.13
CA LEU A 226 -9.87 15.08 2.13
C LEU A 226 -11.12 15.96 2.34
N PRO A 227 -11.24 16.67 3.49
CA PRO A 227 -10.38 16.67 4.68
C PRO A 227 -10.38 15.33 5.46
N SER A 228 -9.42 15.12 6.36
CA SER A 228 -9.24 13.85 7.13
C SER A 228 -10.47 13.42 7.94
N THR A 229 -11.36 14.36 8.28
CA THR A 229 -12.67 14.13 8.90
C THR A 229 -13.66 13.39 7.99
N LEU A 230 -13.40 13.37 6.68
CA LEU A 230 -14.18 12.64 5.67
C LEU A 230 -13.54 11.30 5.26
N GLY A 231 -12.38 10.91 5.81
CA GLY A 231 -11.79 9.61 5.47
C GLY A 231 -10.38 9.29 5.96
N GLY A 232 -10.24 8.92 7.25
CA GLY A 232 -9.38 7.83 7.76
C GLY A 232 -7.85 7.81 7.50
N THR A 233 -7.18 6.83 8.10
CA THR A 233 -5.74 6.52 7.92
C THR A 233 -5.50 5.59 6.71
N SER A 234 -6.03 5.96 5.54
CA SER A 234 -5.85 5.17 4.31
C SER A 234 -4.49 5.41 3.66
N GLY A 235 -3.99 4.40 2.96
CA GLY A 235 -2.66 4.40 2.35
C GLY A 235 -1.82 3.18 2.76
N ILE A 236 -0.50 3.31 2.59
CA ILE A 236 0.49 2.28 2.94
C ILE A 236 1.25 2.78 4.16
N ILE A 237 0.81 2.33 5.34
CA ILE A 237 1.17 2.96 6.60
C ILE A 237 1.71 1.96 7.63
N GLY A 238 2.80 2.32 8.29
CA GLY A 238 3.28 1.59 9.48
C GLY A 238 3.82 0.19 9.19
N ASN A 239 4.07 -0.14 7.92
CA ASN A 239 4.55 -1.46 7.55
C ASN A 239 6.06 -1.58 7.79
N GLN A 240 6.55 -2.79 8.06
CA GLN A 240 7.94 -3.04 8.40
C GLN A 240 8.54 -4.15 7.54
N ALA A 241 9.78 -3.99 7.09
CA ALA A 241 10.57 -5.05 6.46
C ALA A 241 11.91 -5.22 7.17
N GLY A 242 12.40 -6.45 7.31
CA GLY A 242 13.73 -6.73 7.88
C GLY A 242 14.87 -6.27 6.97
N ALA A 243 14.69 -6.39 5.65
CA ALA A 243 15.67 -6.02 4.63
C ALA A 243 15.27 -4.72 3.92
N ALA A 244 14.20 -4.76 3.12
CA ALA A 244 13.96 -3.70 2.16
C ALA A 244 12.48 -3.46 1.88
N GLY A 245 12.15 -2.20 1.56
CA GLY A 245 10.80 -1.81 1.16
C GLY A 245 9.81 -1.96 2.31
N GLY A 246 9.91 -1.11 3.32
CA GLY A 246 9.07 -1.20 4.51
C GLY A 246 7.58 -1.12 4.14
N GLY A 247 7.23 -0.16 3.29
CA GLY A 247 5.92 -0.08 2.65
C GLY A 247 5.83 -0.99 1.43
N LEU A 248 6.62 -0.69 0.40
CA LEU A 248 6.62 -1.40 -0.88
C LEU A 248 8.02 -1.85 -1.27
N TYR A 249 8.13 -3.09 -1.74
CA TYR A 249 9.31 -3.61 -2.41
C TYR A 249 8.92 -3.98 -3.85
N VAL A 250 9.53 -3.33 -4.84
CA VAL A 250 9.13 -3.39 -6.25
C VAL A 250 10.28 -3.91 -7.10
N ILE A 251 10.09 -5.01 -7.83
CA ILE A 251 11.03 -5.56 -8.81
C ILE A 251 10.34 -5.53 -10.17
N GLY A 252 10.78 -4.65 -11.06
CA GLY A 252 10.10 -4.40 -12.33
C GLY A 252 8.64 -4.00 -12.16
N GLY A 253 7.88 -4.00 -13.25
CA GLY A 253 6.46 -3.63 -13.23
C GLY A 253 6.23 -2.14 -12.98
N LEU A 254 4.98 -1.79 -12.71
CA LEU A 254 4.50 -0.41 -12.63
C LEU A 254 3.87 -0.14 -11.27
N THR A 255 4.29 0.91 -10.59
CA THR A 255 3.68 1.38 -9.34
C THR A 255 3.18 2.81 -9.49
N GLU A 256 1.86 2.99 -9.31
CA GLU A 256 1.20 4.28 -9.35
C GLU A 256 0.59 4.62 -7.99
N ILE A 257 1.10 5.67 -7.35
CA ILE A 257 0.57 6.21 -6.10
C ILE A 257 -0.06 7.57 -6.41
N GLN A 258 -1.37 7.57 -6.55
CA GLN A 258 -2.12 8.68 -7.13
C GLN A 258 -3.16 9.21 -6.15
N GLY A 259 -2.87 10.35 -5.54
CA GLY A 259 -3.86 11.14 -4.82
C GLY A 259 -4.60 12.14 -5.69
N GLY A 260 -4.41 12.16 -7.01
CA GLY A 260 -4.95 13.23 -7.86
C GLY A 260 -6.44 13.51 -7.69
N PRO A 261 -6.88 14.70 -8.14
CA PRO A 261 -8.27 15.12 -8.00
C PRO A 261 -9.22 14.10 -8.59
N PHE A 262 -10.31 13.83 -7.90
CA PHE A 262 -11.44 13.15 -8.52
C PHE A 262 -12.37 14.21 -9.11
N CYS A 263 -12.14 14.51 -10.38
CA CYS A 263 -13.00 15.34 -11.20
C CYS A 263 -13.92 14.45 -12.05
N SER A 264 -15.12 14.94 -12.42
CA SER A 264 -15.91 14.33 -13.48
C SER A 264 -15.24 14.46 -14.86
N ASP A 265 -14.47 15.54 -15.06
CA ASP A 265 -13.67 15.85 -16.25
C ASP A 265 -12.61 16.93 -15.93
N LEU A 266 -11.69 17.20 -16.85
CA LEU A 266 -10.60 18.20 -16.67
C LEU A 266 -11.09 19.66 -16.56
N THR A 267 -12.35 19.92 -16.87
CA THR A 267 -12.98 21.26 -16.78
C THR A 267 -13.88 21.42 -15.56
N ALA A 268 -13.99 20.38 -14.72
CA ALA A 268 -14.89 20.38 -13.59
C ALA A 268 -14.58 21.56 -12.65
N PRO A 269 -15.60 22.31 -12.21
CA PRO A 269 -15.41 23.49 -11.37
C PRO A 269 -14.92 23.13 -9.95
N VAL A 270 -15.19 21.90 -9.49
CA VAL A 270 -14.75 21.39 -8.19
C VAL A 270 -14.36 19.93 -8.34
N CYS A 271 -13.14 19.58 -7.95
CA CYS A 271 -12.68 18.20 -7.85
C CYS A 271 -12.53 17.81 -6.39
N LEU A 272 -12.83 16.56 -6.03
CA LEU A 272 -12.58 16.11 -4.67
C LEU A 272 -11.06 16.05 -4.43
N PRO A 273 -10.54 16.78 -3.43
CA PRO A 273 -9.12 16.71 -3.10
C PRO A 273 -8.84 15.33 -2.52
N ARG A 274 -7.86 14.65 -3.11
CA ARG A 274 -7.33 13.40 -2.61
C ARG A 274 -5.84 13.54 -2.34
N LEU A 275 -5.34 12.70 -1.44
CA LEU A 275 -3.91 12.64 -1.15
C LEU A 275 -3.52 11.19 -0.86
N ALA A 276 -2.56 10.68 -1.62
CA ALA A 276 -2.02 9.34 -1.38
C ALA A 276 -0.92 9.40 -0.33
N ILE A 277 -0.89 8.43 0.59
CA ILE A 277 0.11 8.38 1.66
C ILE A 277 0.88 7.08 1.63
N VAL A 278 2.20 7.20 1.65
CA VAL A 278 3.14 6.14 1.99
C VAL A 278 3.95 6.64 3.18
N GLY A 279 3.63 6.17 4.39
CA GLY A 279 4.24 6.76 5.56
C GLY A 279 4.39 5.90 6.79
N ALA A 280 5.26 6.34 7.69
CA ALA A 280 5.61 5.61 8.92
C ALA A 280 6.09 4.17 8.68
N ASN A 281 6.54 3.84 7.47
CA ASN A 281 7.05 2.51 7.17
C ASN A 281 8.52 2.42 7.58
N SER A 282 9.02 1.21 7.87
CA SER A 282 10.42 1.02 8.22
C SER A 282 11.06 -0.20 7.57
N ALA A 283 12.32 -0.05 7.17
CA ALA A 283 13.14 -1.14 6.63
C ALA A 283 14.62 -0.92 6.92
N ARG A 284 15.48 -1.86 6.49
CA ARG A 284 16.91 -1.61 6.41
C ARG A 284 17.23 -0.66 5.26
N ILE A 285 16.67 -0.91 4.08
CA ILE A 285 16.86 -0.10 2.88
C ILE A 285 15.48 0.27 2.29
N GLY A 286 15.28 1.53 1.89
CA GLY A 286 14.00 1.94 1.30
C GLY A 286 12.87 1.87 2.34
N GLY A 287 12.94 2.73 3.36
CA GLY A 287 12.01 2.70 4.50
C GLY A 287 10.55 2.74 4.07
N GLY A 288 10.23 3.62 3.11
CA GLY A 288 8.93 3.66 2.44
C GLY A 288 8.89 2.70 1.26
N VAL A 289 9.78 2.91 0.29
CA VAL A 289 9.81 2.15 -0.97
C VAL A 289 11.22 1.72 -1.31
N TYR A 290 11.36 0.46 -1.74
CA TYR A 290 12.53 -0.04 -2.45
C TYR A 290 12.08 -0.44 -3.85
N ALA A 291 12.81 0.01 -4.89
CA ALA A 291 12.53 -0.37 -6.27
C ALA A 291 13.80 -0.78 -7.01
N SER A 292 13.73 -1.89 -7.74
CA SER A 292 14.81 -2.45 -8.54
C SER A 292 14.37 -3.01 -9.90
N ASP A 293 15.36 -3.36 -10.72
CA ASP A 293 15.22 -4.20 -11.92
C ASP A 293 14.19 -3.69 -12.94
N GLY A 294 14.32 -2.42 -13.31
CA GLY A 294 13.46 -1.78 -14.30
C GLY A 294 12.08 -1.41 -13.76
N ALA A 295 11.91 -1.28 -12.45
CA ALA A 295 10.66 -0.81 -11.87
C ALA A 295 10.36 0.63 -12.31
N GLU A 296 9.09 0.89 -12.63
CA GLU A 296 8.59 2.21 -12.99
C GLU A 296 7.66 2.73 -11.90
N LEU A 297 7.98 3.90 -11.34
CA LEU A 297 7.26 4.48 -10.21
C LEU A 297 6.73 5.85 -10.56
N THR A 298 5.45 6.06 -10.28
CA THR A 298 4.78 7.34 -10.45
C THR A 298 4.06 7.73 -9.17
N PHE A 299 4.34 8.93 -8.67
CA PHE A 299 3.70 9.53 -7.53
C PHE A 299 3.09 10.87 -7.93
N ASP A 300 1.79 11.03 -7.72
CA ASP A 300 1.06 12.25 -8.04
C ASP A 300 0.13 12.61 -6.89
N PHE A 301 0.19 13.87 -6.42
CA PHE A 301 -0.56 14.32 -5.25
C PHE A 301 -0.37 13.34 -4.07
N ALA A 302 0.89 13.08 -3.75
CA ALA A 302 1.29 12.06 -2.80
C ALA A 302 2.19 12.64 -1.71
N ASN A 303 2.00 12.12 -0.49
CA ASN A 303 2.86 12.39 0.66
C ASN A 303 3.63 11.11 1.04
N LEU A 304 4.94 11.15 0.86
CA LEU A 304 5.87 10.13 1.33
C LEU A 304 6.48 10.61 2.64
N SER A 305 5.94 10.19 3.78
CA SER A 305 6.26 10.82 5.06
C SER A 305 6.67 9.90 6.19
N ALA A 306 7.60 10.34 7.04
CA ALA A 306 7.98 9.67 8.28
C ALA A 306 8.47 8.22 8.10
N ASN A 307 8.93 7.86 6.90
CA ASN A 307 9.51 6.55 6.66
C ASN A 307 10.93 6.49 7.21
N THR A 308 11.36 5.32 7.68
CA THR A 308 12.66 5.14 8.33
C THR A 308 13.44 3.97 7.73
N ALA A 309 14.65 4.23 7.25
CA ALA A 309 15.62 3.19 6.92
C ALA A 309 16.72 3.12 7.99
N THR A 310 17.39 1.98 8.15
CA THR A 310 18.59 1.88 9.00
C THR A 310 19.89 1.85 8.21
N ILE A 311 19.84 1.72 6.89
CA ILE A 311 21.02 1.80 6.01
C ILE A 311 20.83 2.93 5.01
N GLU A 312 19.92 2.84 4.05
CA GLU A 312 19.86 3.84 2.96
C GLU A 312 18.41 4.08 2.50
N GLY A 313 18.14 5.27 1.97
CA GLY A 313 16.85 5.59 1.35
C GLY A 313 15.71 5.63 2.38
N GLY A 314 15.72 6.61 3.28
CA GLY A 314 14.72 6.72 4.35
C GLY A 314 13.30 6.74 3.79
N GLY A 315 13.06 7.55 2.77
CA GLY A 315 11.82 7.55 1.99
C GLY A 315 11.85 6.46 0.91
N MET A 316 12.78 6.60 -0.03
CA MET A 316 12.92 5.69 -1.18
C MET A 316 14.36 5.26 -1.41
N PHE A 317 14.54 4.01 -1.81
CA PHE A 317 15.76 3.51 -2.44
C PHE A 317 15.42 3.03 -3.87
N LEU A 318 16.17 3.49 -4.85
CA LEU A 318 15.97 3.19 -6.27
C LEU A 318 17.26 2.61 -6.85
N ASP A 319 17.19 1.43 -7.45
CA ASP A 319 18.29 0.83 -8.22
C ASP A 319 17.80 0.41 -9.60
N GLN A 320 18.51 0.76 -10.67
CA GLN A 320 18.12 0.41 -12.05
C GLN A 320 16.63 0.67 -12.37
N SER A 321 16.07 1.77 -11.86
CA SER A 321 14.63 2.06 -11.89
C SER A 321 14.34 3.44 -12.46
N THR A 322 13.08 3.70 -12.78
CA THR A 322 12.61 5.03 -13.17
C THR A 322 11.56 5.53 -12.18
N MET A 323 11.66 6.81 -11.81
CA MET A 323 10.72 7.41 -10.89
C MET A 323 10.33 8.82 -11.31
N ARG A 324 9.02 9.09 -11.32
CA ARG A 324 8.45 10.43 -11.41
C ARG A 324 7.66 10.74 -10.15
N PHE A 325 7.99 11.85 -9.51
CA PHE A 325 7.24 12.41 -8.39
C PHE A 325 6.76 13.80 -8.76
N GLY A 326 5.45 13.94 -8.93
CA GLY A 326 4.78 15.19 -9.28
C GLY A 326 4.90 15.58 -10.76
N GLY A 327 4.51 16.82 -11.04
CA GLY A 327 4.48 17.41 -12.39
C GLY A 327 3.12 17.39 -13.07
N LEU A 328 2.08 16.82 -12.43
CA LEU A 328 0.71 16.89 -12.93
C LEU A 328 -0.11 18.05 -12.32
N GLY A 329 0.40 18.74 -11.30
CA GLY A 329 -0.33 19.84 -10.65
C GLY A 329 -0.77 20.95 -11.61
N SER A 330 -0.01 21.19 -12.69
CA SER A 330 -0.35 22.17 -13.73
C SER A 330 -1.54 21.78 -14.61
N LEU A 331 -1.84 20.48 -14.74
CA LEU A 331 -2.99 19.99 -15.49
C LEU A 331 -4.31 20.17 -14.72
N TYR A 332 -4.24 20.46 -13.42
CA TYR A 332 -5.39 20.61 -12.54
C TYR A 332 -5.37 21.97 -11.83
N PRO A 333 -5.58 23.08 -12.57
CA PRO A 333 -5.54 24.43 -12.00
C PRO A 333 -6.63 24.69 -10.95
N ASN A 334 -7.74 23.95 -11.03
CA ASN A 334 -8.88 24.05 -10.10
C ASN A 334 -8.74 23.11 -8.88
N TYR A 335 -7.62 22.40 -8.73
CA TYR A 335 -7.40 21.56 -7.55
C TYR A 335 -7.28 22.43 -6.30
N ASP A 336 -8.06 22.11 -5.25
CA ASP A 336 -7.97 22.80 -3.97
C ASP A 336 -6.70 22.40 -3.20
N ARG A 337 -5.71 23.29 -3.22
CA ARG A 337 -4.39 23.10 -2.58
C ARG A 337 -4.34 23.56 -1.12
N ASN A 338 -5.44 24.03 -0.54
CA ASN A 338 -5.45 24.50 0.86
C ASN A 338 -5.14 23.37 1.86
N HIS A 339 -5.34 22.11 1.45
CA HIS A 339 -5.02 20.93 2.25
C HIS A 339 -3.56 20.47 2.11
N CYS A 340 -2.80 21.11 1.21
CA CYS A 340 -1.43 20.77 0.90
C CYS A 340 -0.47 21.72 1.64
N THR A 341 0.71 21.22 1.98
CA THR A 341 1.71 22.02 2.69
C THR A 341 2.20 23.14 1.77
N GLU A 342 1.94 24.39 2.14
CA GLU A 342 2.30 25.57 1.33
C GLU A 342 1.78 25.48 -0.12
N SER A 343 0.59 24.90 -0.28
CA SER A 343 -0.01 24.65 -1.59
C SER A 343 0.79 23.72 -2.50
N ILE A 344 1.69 22.90 -1.95
CA ILE A 344 2.44 21.84 -2.65
C ILE A 344 1.95 20.49 -2.16
N CYS A 345 1.34 19.70 -3.05
CA CYS A 345 0.70 18.43 -2.68
C CYS A 345 1.64 17.23 -2.81
N GLU A 346 2.74 17.43 -3.51
CA GLU A 346 3.80 16.48 -3.73
C GLU A 346 4.87 16.68 -2.65
N VAL A 347 4.76 15.90 -1.58
CA VAL A 347 5.58 16.09 -0.38
C VAL A 347 6.36 14.83 -0.07
N MET A 348 7.66 14.98 0.19
CA MET A 348 8.42 13.99 0.97
C MET A 348 8.84 14.64 2.28
N SER A 349 8.35 14.15 3.40
CA SER A 349 8.57 14.82 4.69
C SER A 349 8.99 13.92 5.84
N GLY A 350 9.96 14.34 6.64
CA GLY A 350 10.32 13.64 7.88
C GLY A 350 10.90 12.24 7.67
N ASN A 351 11.33 11.88 6.47
CA ASN A 351 11.91 10.58 6.18
C ASN A 351 13.36 10.52 6.72
N ARG A 352 13.73 9.38 7.32
CA ARG A 352 14.98 9.29 8.08
C ARG A 352 15.79 8.06 7.73
N VAL A 353 17.11 8.22 7.69
CA VAL A 353 18.05 7.11 7.82
C VAL A 353 18.65 7.15 9.22
N ARG A 354 18.50 6.06 9.98
CA ARG A 354 19.04 5.87 11.33
C ARG A 354 20.14 4.82 11.31
N ALA A 355 21.21 5.09 10.58
CA ALA A 355 22.34 4.19 10.50
C ALA A 355 23.10 4.10 11.83
N ALA A 356 23.46 2.88 12.23
CA ALA A 356 24.33 2.65 13.39
C ALA A 356 25.74 3.19 13.15
N ASN A 357 26.18 3.22 11.89
CA ASN A 357 27.44 3.81 11.46
C ASN A 357 27.16 5.14 10.76
N VAL A 358 27.77 6.22 11.27
CA VAL A 358 27.55 7.59 10.78
C VAL A 358 27.98 7.80 9.32
N ASP A 359 28.83 6.92 8.76
CA ASP A 359 29.41 7.07 7.42
C ASP A 359 28.71 6.26 6.32
N ALA A 360 27.72 5.43 6.66
CA ALA A 360 27.11 4.49 5.72
C ALA A 360 25.64 4.82 5.37
N GLY A 361 25.08 5.86 5.97
CA GLY A 361 23.66 6.15 5.87
C GLY A 361 23.32 7.32 4.99
N THR A 362 22.94 7.09 3.72
CA THR A 362 22.65 8.13 2.73
C THR A 362 21.19 8.17 2.24
N GLY A 363 20.78 9.30 1.70
CA GLY A 363 19.47 9.52 1.07
C GLY A 363 18.31 9.54 2.06
N GLY A 364 18.26 10.54 2.95
CA GLY A 364 17.16 10.71 3.91
C GLY A 364 15.77 10.65 3.26
N ALA A 365 15.59 11.38 2.16
CA ALA A 365 14.40 11.28 1.31
C ALA A 365 14.56 10.20 0.24
N ILE A 366 15.62 10.31 -0.58
CA ILE A 366 15.83 9.44 -1.72
C ILE A 366 17.31 9.05 -1.81
N ARG A 367 17.54 7.75 -1.96
CA ARG A 367 18.79 7.17 -2.44
C ARG A 367 18.55 6.56 -3.81
N SER A 368 19.44 6.82 -4.76
CA SER A 368 19.29 6.40 -6.15
C SER A 368 20.61 5.86 -6.72
N VAL A 369 20.55 4.72 -7.39
CA VAL A 369 21.68 4.07 -8.09
C VAL A 369 21.20 3.65 -9.48
N ASN A 370 21.97 3.91 -10.54
CA ASN A 370 21.64 3.47 -11.90
C ASN A 370 20.22 3.84 -12.38
N SER A 371 19.65 4.91 -11.83
CA SER A 371 18.22 5.22 -11.97
C SER A 371 17.98 6.59 -12.59
N SER A 372 16.80 6.75 -13.20
CA SER A 372 16.32 8.01 -13.77
C SER A 372 15.22 8.58 -12.89
N ILE A 373 15.39 9.82 -12.43
CA ILE A 373 14.46 10.48 -11.50
C ILE A 373 13.96 11.80 -12.08
N THR A 374 12.66 12.02 -12.01
CA THR A 374 12.03 13.32 -12.24
C THR A 374 11.27 13.77 -11.01
N LEU A 375 11.65 14.91 -10.45
CA LEU A 375 10.90 15.62 -9.41
C LEU A 375 10.36 16.91 -10.01
N ALA A 376 9.05 17.09 -9.97
CA ALA A 376 8.38 18.28 -10.47
C ALA A 376 7.35 18.81 -9.47
N ASP A 377 7.48 20.08 -9.09
CA ASP A 377 6.61 20.75 -8.11
C ASP A 377 6.61 20.04 -6.74
N VAL A 378 7.80 19.68 -6.23
CA VAL A 378 7.95 18.84 -5.02
C VAL A 378 8.51 19.64 -3.85
N LEU A 379 7.93 19.41 -2.66
CA LEU A 379 8.47 19.84 -1.38
C LEU A 379 9.19 18.66 -0.69
N LEU A 380 10.51 18.77 -0.52
CA LEU A 380 11.29 17.89 0.34
C LEU A 380 11.52 18.60 1.68
N ASP A 381 11.01 18.03 2.76
CA ASP A 381 10.99 18.70 4.06
C ASP A 381 11.44 17.83 5.24
N ASP A 382 12.37 18.31 6.08
CA ASP A 382 12.86 17.58 7.28
C ASP A 382 13.27 16.10 7.04
N ASN A 383 13.78 15.80 5.85
CA ASN A 383 14.34 14.48 5.55
C ASN A 383 15.82 14.43 5.93
N THR A 384 16.25 13.44 6.70
CA THR A 384 17.61 13.45 7.25
C THR A 384 18.23 12.08 7.26
N SER A 385 19.49 11.97 6.89
CA SER A 385 20.27 10.76 7.07
C SER A 385 21.31 10.90 8.19
N ALA A 386 22.15 9.87 8.36
CA ALA A 386 23.26 9.90 9.30
C ALA A 386 24.38 10.86 8.84
N VAL A 387 24.58 11.02 7.52
CA VAL A 387 25.47 12.04 6.95
C VAL A 387 24.73 13.34 6.59
N SER A 388 23.48 13.52 7.03
CA SER A 388 22.63 14.71 6.78
C SER A 388 22.21 14.97 5.33
N ASP A 389 22.45 14.03 4.41
CA ASP A 389 21.99 14.17 3.03
C ASP A 389 20.48 13.87 2.89
N VAL A 390 19.81 14.71 2.11
CA VAL A 390 18.40 14.54 1.72
C VAL A 390 18.31 13.59 0.54
N PHE A 391 19.24 13.77 -0.39
CA PHE A 391 19.22 13.15 -1.70
C PHE A 391 20.63 12.67 -2.08
N ASP A 392 20.76 11.39 -2.42
CA ASP A 392 21.99 10.83 -2.98
C ASP A 392 21.66 10.12 -4.30
N MET A 393 22.33 10.52 -5.38
CA MET A 393 22.24 9.86 -6.67
C MET A 393 23.60 9.41 -7.17
N GLN A 394 23.65 8.14 -7.58
CA GLN A 394 24.80 7.47 -8.16
C GLN A 394 24.49 6.92 -9.56
N PHE A 395 25.34 7.19 -10.54
CA PHE A 395 25.30 6.57 -11.87
C PHE A 395 23.95 6.70 -12.62
N GLY A 396 23.32 7.87 -12.57
CA GLY A 396 21.96 8.04 -13.09
C GLY A 396 21.69 9.39 -13.76
N SER A 397 20.42 9.68 -13.99
CA SER A 397 19.96 10.97 -14.48
C SER A 397 18.85 11.54 -13.61
N GLY A 398 18.84 12.87 -13.48
CA GLY A 398 17.90 13.58 -12.62
C GLY A 398 17.37 14.85 -13.28
N LEU A 399 16.05 15.04 -13.26
CA LEU A 399 15.39 16.30 -13.58
C LEU A 399 14.68 16.84 -12.35
N PHE A 400 15.09 18.02 -11.90
CA PHE A 400 14.50 18.72 -10.76
C PHE A 400 13.89 20.00 -11.28
N GLN A 401 12.56 20.08 -11.29
CA GLN A 401 11.82 21.25 -11.73
C GLN A 401 10.94 21.78 -10.60
N GLN A 402 11.14 23.03 -10.18
CA GLN A 402 10.32 23.64 -9.12
C GLN A 402 10.34 22.82 -7.82
N VAL A 403 11.53 22.35 -7.43
CA VAL A 403 11.72 21.58 -6.19
C VAL A 403 12.17 22.51 -5.08
N LEU A 404 11.49 22.46 -3.94
CA LEU A 404 11.88 23.16 -2.72
C LEU A 404 12.39 22.14 -1.71
N VAL A 405 13.65 22.30 -1.28
CA VAL A 405 14.27 21.48 -0.22
C VAL A 405 14.46 22.34 1.02
N ARG A 406 13.89 21.93 2.16
CA ARG A 406 13.95 22.64 3.44
C ARG A 406 14.30 21.67 4.56
N ASN A 407 15.58 21.61 4.91
CA ASN A 407 16.06 20.61 5.86
C ASN A 407 17.02 21.25 6.85
N PRO A 408 17.01 20.82 8.13
CA PRO A 408 17.97 21.33 9.10
C PRO A 408 19.38 20.89 8.72
N ASP A 409 20.32 21.82 8.78
CA ASP A 409 21.75 21.52 8.73
C ASP A 409 22.12 20.90 10.09
N ARG A 410 22.31 19.58 10.16
CA ARG A 410 22.61 18.94 11.44
C ARG A 410 24.11 19.04 11.72
N PRO A 411 24.51 19.56 12.90
CA PRO A 411 25.89 19.45 13.35
C PRO A 411 26.17 17.99 13.73
N ALA A 412 26.82 17.25 12.85
CA ALA A 412 27.36 15.90 13.07
C ALA A 412 28.74 15.84 12.37
N PRO A 413 29.64 14.91 12.70
CA PRO A 413 31.09 15.04 12.43
C PRO A 413 31.47 15.20 10.94
N ASN A 414 30.56 14.92 10.01
CA ASN A 414 30.65 15.27 8.59
C ASN A 414 29.42 16.12 8.20
N PRO A 415 29.54 17.45 8.00
CA PRO A 415 28.45 18.25 7.44
C PRO A 415 28.20 17.78 6.00
N GLY A 416 27.13 17.02 5.79
CA GLY A 416 26.79 16.52 4.46
C GLY A 416 26.16 17.57 3.57
N LEU A 417 26.35 17.40 2.26
CA LEU A 417 25.63 18.14 1.25
C LEU A 417 24.15 17.70 1.27
N MET A 418 23.21 18.64 1.21
CA MET A 418 21.78 18.30 1.09
C MET A 418 21.50 17.38 -0.10
N ALA A 419 22.25 17.54 -1.18
CA ALA A 419 22.19 16.67 -2.34
C ALA A 419 23.60 16.30 -2.78
N GLU A 420 23.83 15.01 -2.98
CA GLU A 420 25.07 14.47 -3.51
C GLU A 420 24.83 13.73 -4.83
N PHE A 421 25.66 14.03 -5.83
CA PHE A 421 25.58 13.47 -7.18
C PHE A 421 26.93 12.89 -7.56
N ARG A 422 26.99 11.57 -7.75
CA ARG A 422 28.23 10.81 -7.98
C ARG A 422 28.10 9.93 -9.22
N PRO A 423 29.05 9.98 -10.14
CA PRO A 423 28.79 10.38 -11.54
C PRO A 423 27.31 10.33 -11.97
N ALA A 424 26.64 11.48 -12.10
CA ALA A 424 25.23 11.55 -12.55
C ALA A 424 24.98 12.76 -13.45
N THR A 425 24.00 12.67 -14.35
CA THR A 425 23.58 13.77 -15.23
C THR A 425 22.34 14.45 -14.66
N VAL A 426 22.50 15.67 -14.14
CA VAL A 426 21.42 16.35 -13.40
C VAL A 426 21.07 17.69 -14.03
N THR A 427 19.78 17.91 -14.27
CA THR A 427 19.23 19.19 -14.70
C THR A 427 18.37 19.79 -13.58
N ILE A 428 18.70 21.00 -13.14
CA ILE A 428 17.96 21.72 -12.10
C ILE A 428 17.36 23.00 -12.68
N ARG A 429 16.03 23.16 -12.54
CA ARG A 429 15.27 24.30 -13.07
C ARG A 429 14.33 24.86 -12.01
N ARG A 430 14.50 26.14 -11.66
CA ARG A 430 13.60 26.83 -10.70
C ARG A 430 13.50 26.12 -9.34
N SER A 431 14.56 25.44 -8.91
CA SER A 431 14.59 24.73 -7.63
C SER A 431 15.45 25.47 -6.61
N THR A 432 15.09 25.34 -5.33
CA THR A 432 15.72 26.04 -4.22
C THR A 432 16.08 25.05 -3.11
N PHE A 433 17.30 25.15 -2.58
CA PHE A 433 17.78 24.36 -1.46
C PHE A 433 18.05 25.29 -0.28
N VAL A 434 17.38 25.05 0.84
CA VAL A 434 17.39 25.93 2.02
C VAL A 434 17.71 25.12 3.27
N ALA A 435 18.71 25.59 4.03
CA ALA A 435 19.02 25.08 5.36
C ALA A 435 18.15 25.81 6.39
N GLU A 436 17.08 25.16 6.84
CA GLU A 436 16.10 25.77 7.75
C GLU A 436 15.63 24.76 8.79
N PHE A 437 15.78 25.12 10.06
CA PHE A 437 15.28 24.32 11.17
C PHE A 437 13.76 24.38 11.25
N PRO A 438 13.06 23.25 11.51
CA PRO A 438 11.60 23.23 11.62
C PRO A 438 11.03 24.25 12.63
N ALA A 439 11.75 24.51 13.73
CA ALA A 439 11.35 25.47 14.77
C ALA A 439 11.33 26.94 14.32
N ASN A 440 12.02 27.28 13.23
CA ASN A 440 12.12 28.65 12.73
C ASN A 440 11.07 28.98 11.66
N ARG A 441 10.24 28.00 11.29
CA ARG A 441 9.25 28.13 10.23
C ARG A 441 7.99 28.77 10.81
N VAL A 442 7.82 30.06 10.53
CA VAL A 442 6.60 30.78 10.91
C VAL A 442 5.46 30.34 9.99
N SER A 443 4.35 29.92 10.57
CA SER A 443 3.13 29.60 9.82
C SER A 443 2.54 30.89 9.25
N GLY A 444 2.81 31.19 7.98
CA GLY A 444 2.16 32.25 7.23
C GLY A 444 3.12 33.31 6.69
N GLU A 445 3.13 33.42 5.36
CA GLU A 445 3.77 34.41 4.47
C GLU A 445 5.27 34.31 4.17
N PRO A 446 5.68 34.58 2.89
CA PRO A 446 7.05 34.42 2.44
C PRO A 446 7.90 35.63 2.87
N THR A 447 8.59 35.53 3.98
CA THR A 447 9.70 36.46 4.28
C THR A 447 10.92 36.10 3.44
N LEU A 448 11.13 36.86 2.37
CA LEU A 448 12.42 37.02 1.69
C LEU A 448 13.44 37.59 2.69
N LEU A 449 14.07 36.72 3.48
CA LEU A 449 15.28 37.05 4.22
C LEU A 449 16.48 36.75 3.32
N ALA A 450 16.86 37.75 2.54
CA ALA A 450 18.16 37.78 1.89
C ALA A 450 19.23 37.99 2.98
N ASP A 451 19.88 36.90 3.41
CA ASP A 451 21.17 36.98 4.12
C ASP A 451 22.29 37.14 3.08
N PRO A 452 22.98 38.30 3.02
CA PRO A 452 24.03 38.55 2.03
C PRO A 452 25.34 37.81 2.31
N THR A 453 25.43 36.92 3.31
CA THR A 453 26.71 36.33 3.75
C THR A 453 26.92 34.84 3.44
N ARG A 454 25.94 34.12 2.87
CA ARG A 454 26.13 32.71 2.47
C ARG A 454 26.51 32.54 1.00
N LYS A 455 27.65 31.88 0.78
CA LYS A 455 28.28 31.62 -0.52
C LYS A 455 27.31 30.95 -1.49
N ARG A 456 27.17 31.55 -2.69
CA ARG A 456 26.51 30.97 -3.86
C ARG A 456 27.29 29.75 -4.34
N CYS A 457 26.62 28.62 -4.58
CA CYS A 457 27.16 27.57 -5.44
C CYS A 457 27.41 28.16 -6.83
N SER A 458 28.66 28.12 -7.29
CA SER A 458 29.06 28.57 -8.61
C SER A 458 28.55 27.60 -9.67
N ARG A 459 27.81 28.13 -10.66
CA ARG A 459 27.50 27.44 -11.91
C ARG A 459 28.80 27.21 -12.70
N SER A 460 28.98 25.99 -13.20
CA SER A 460 29.71 25.72 -14.45
C SER A 460 28.69 25.28 -15.48
#